data_AF-A0A7R7VV08-F1
#
_entry.id   AF-A0A7R7VV08-F1
#
_cell.length_a   1.000
_cell.length_b   1.000
_cell.length_c   1.000
_cell.angle_alpha   90.00
_cell.angle_beta   90.00
_cell.angle_gamma   90.00
#
_symmetry.space_group_name_H-M   'P 1'
#
loop_
_entity.id
_entity.type
_entity.pdbx_description
1 polymer ?
#
loop_
_entity_poly.entity_id
_entity_poly.type
_entity_poly.pdbx_seq_one_letter_code
_entity_poly.pdbx_strand_id
1 'polypeptide(L)' 'MPGPLYRNTGKIPEAPKFHNHYTLSNGCPVEDSQVSESFSKQDGKNRYASQLIQDINTIDTIPHITRVQIPER' A
#
# COMPACT_ATOMS: atom_id res chain seq x y z
N MET A 1 1.61 33.77 41.02
CA MET A 1 1.72 32.49 40.28
C MET A 1 1.61 32.81 38.80
N PRO A 2 2.63 32.57 37.96
CA PRO A 2 2.54 32.90 36.53
C PRO A 2 1.77 31.78 35.79
N GLY A 3 0.77 32.18 35.00
CA GLY A 3 -0.08 31.27 34.23
C GLY A 3 0.66 30.59 33.05
N PRO A 4 0.03 29.57 32.42
CA PRO A 4 0.66 28.84 31.33
C PRO A 4 0.93 29.74 30.13
N LEU A 5 2.20 29.77 29.72
CA LEU A 5 2.68 30.44 28.51
C LEU A 5 2.08 29.77 27.28
N TYR A 6 1.09 30.40 26.64
CA TYR A 6 0.66 30.08 25.28
C TYR A 6 1.76 30.50 24.28
N ARG A 7 2.85 29.72 24.23
CA ARG A 7 4.08 30.04 23.47
C ARG A 7 3.95 29.91 21.95
N ASN A 8 2.77 29.60 21.40
CA ASN A 8 2.59 29.31 19.98
C ASN A 8 1.26 29.85 19.39
N THR A 9 0.70 30.93 19.91
CA THR A 9 -0.38 31.63 19.20
C THR A 9 0.20 32.44 18.03
N GLY A 10 -0.08 32.01 16.80
CA GLY A 10 0.35 32.69 15.57
C GLY A 10 1.30 31.91 14.66
N LYS A 11 1.72 30.69 15.04
CA LYS A 11 2.42 29.81 14.11
C LYS A 11 1.39 29.09 13.24
N ILE A 12 1.46 29.34 11.94
CA ILE A 12 0.78 28.52 10.94
C ILE A 12 1.28 27.08 11.17
N PRO A 13 0.39 26.10 11.40
CA PRO A 13 0.81 24.71 11.56
C PRO A 13 1.64 24.31 10.34
N GLU A 14 2.76 23.61 10.55
CA GLU A 14 3.52 23.05 9.44
C GLU A 14 2.55 22.26 8.54
N ALA A 15 2.65 22.48 7.23
CA ALA A 15 1.86 21.73 6.27
C ALA A 15 2.05 20.22 6.55
N PRO A 16 0.98 19.41 6.45
CA PRO A 16 1.08 17.98 6.72
C PRO A 16 2.20 17.39 5.85
N LYS A 17 3.19 16.77 6.49
CA LYS A 17 4.29 16.10 5.80
C LYS A 17 3.72 14.86 5.12
N PHE A 18 3.46 14.96 3.82
CA PHE A 18 3.05 13.83 3.00
C PHE A 18 4.15 12.77 3.00
N HIS A 19 3.93 11.70 3.74
CA HIS A 19 4.70 10.50 3.57
C HIS A 19 4.03 9.77 2.42
N ASN A 20 4.67 9.71 1.25
CA ASN A 20 4.13 9.01 0.10
C ASN A 20 4.11 7.51 0.41
N HIS A 21 2.96 7.01 0.86
CA HIS A 21 2.73 5.58 1.05
C HIS A 21 2.26 4.99 -0.26
N TYR A 22 2.77 3.82 -0.63
CA TYR A 22 2.12 3.02 -1.65
C TYR A 22 0.77 2.54 -1.08
N THR A 23 -0.29 2.74 -1.84
CA THR A 23 -1.65 2.37 -1.43
C THR A 23 -2.31 1.50 -2.48
N LEU A 24 -3.25 0.67 -2.04
CA LEU A 24 -4.21 0.02 -2.92
C LEU A 24 -5.17 1.06 -3.53
N SER A 25 -5.97 0.64 -4.52
CA SER A 25 -6.96 1.52 -5.18
C SER A 25 -8.00 2.11 -4.23
N ASN A 26 -8.22 1.50 -3.06
CA ASN A 26 -9.12 1.99 -2.02
C ASN A 26 -8.44 2.95 -1.01
N GLY A 27 -7.16 3.28 -1.20
CA GLY A 27 -6.38 4.14 -0.30
C GLY A 27 -5.82 3.44 0.94
N CYS A 28 -5.97 2.11 1.06
CA CYS A 28 -5.35 1.33 2.14
C CYS A 28 -3.82 1.28 1.92
N PRO A 29 -2.99 1.66 2.91
CA PRO A 29 -1.54 1.60 2.78
C PRO A 29 -1.04 0.15 2.66
N VAL A 30 -0.05 -0.06 1.82
CA VAL A 30 0.61 -1.34 1.58
C VAL A 30 1.99 -1.32 2.26
N GLU A 31 2.31 -2.38 3.01
CA GLU A 31 3.61 -2.52 3.67
C GLU A 31 4.73 -2.83 2.66
N ASP A 32 4.52 -3.83 1.79
CA ASP A 32 5.42 -4.19 0.70
C ASP A 32 4.62 -4.53 -0.56
N SER A 33 4.80 -3.74 -1.62
CA SER A 33 4.06 -3.88 -2.87
C SER A 33 4.61 -4.97 -3.79
N GLN A 34 5.82 -5.48 -3.53
CA GLN A 34 6.49 -6.48 -4.36
C GLN A 34 6.27 -7.92 -3.88
N VAL A 35 5.69 -8.09 -2.68
CA VAL A 35 5.45 -9.38 -2.07
C VAL A 35 4.03 -9.85 -2.35
N SER A 36 3.90 -11.09 -2.81
CA SER A 36 2.62 -11.78 -3.00
C SER A 36 2.43 -12.84 -1.92
N GLU A 37 1.21 -12.95 -1.42
CA GLU A 37 0.89 -13.94 -0.40
C GLU A 37 0.75 -15.33 -1.04
N SER A 38 1.51 -16.28 -0.54
CA SER A 38 1.51 -17.65 -1.05
C SER A 38 1.71 -18.67 0.05
N PHE A 39 1.07 -19.83 -0.12
CA PHE A 39 1.38 -21.02 0.68
C PHE A 39 2.41 -21.86 -0.07
N SER A 40 3.59 -22.03 0.52
CA SER A 40 4.66 -22.84 -0.07
C SER A 40 4.78 -24.19 0.62
N LYS A 41 4.90 -25.26 -0.18
CA LYS A 41 5.20 -26.62 0.27
C LYS A 41 6.45 -27.12 -0.43
N GLN A 42 7.39 -27.66 0.34
CA GLN A 42 8.52 -28.39 -0.21
C GLN A 42 8.16 -29.89 -0.27
N ASP A 43 8.36 -30.50 -1.43
CA ASP A 43 8.14 -31.92 -1.66
C ASP A 43 9.39 -32.51 -2.33
N GLY A 44 10.27 -33.08 -1.51
CA GLY A 44 11.61 -33.51 -1.92
C GLY A 44 12.45 -32.35 -2.48
N LYS A 45 12.82 -32.44 -3.76
CA LYS A 45 13.58 -31.39 -4.48
C LYS A 45 12.68 -30.30 -5.06
N ASN A 46 11.38 -30.50 -5.10
CA ASN A 46 10.44 -29.56 -5.72
C ASN A 46 9.90 -28.59 -4.67
N ARG A 47 9.74 -27.33 -5.08
CA ARG A 47 9.08 -26.30 -4.29
C ARG A 47 7.83 -25.85 -5.02
N TYR A 48 6.69 -26.10 -4.41
CA TYR A 48 5.39 -25.67 -4.91
C TYR A 48 4.96 -24.45 -4.10
N ALA A 49 4.44 -23.44 -4.77
CA ALA A 49 3.82 -22.29 -4.13
C ALA A 49 2.48 -22.02 -4.81
N SER A 50 1.41 -21.97 -4.02
CA SER A 50 0.10 -21.53 -4.49
C SER A 50 -0.14 -20.12 -3.99
N GLN A 51 -0.48 -19.21 -4.89
CA GLN A 51 -0.96 -17.90 -4.49
C GLN A 51 -2.30 -18.02 -3.76
N LEU A 52 -2.50 -17.16 -2.77
CA LEU A 52 -3.72 -17.12 -1.98
C LEU A 52 -4.67 -16.07 -2.57
N ILE A 53 -5.96 -16.39 -2.63
CA ILE A 53 -7.00 -15.45 -3.10
C ILE A 53 -7.13 -14.25 -2.15
N GLN A 54 -6.63 -14.34 -0.93
CA GLN A 54 -6.64 -13.23 0.01
C GLN A 54 -5.53 -12.19 -0.26
N ASP A 55 -4.65 -12.44 -1.23
CA ASP A 55 -3.71 -11.43 -1.72
C ASP A 55 -4.44 -10.35 -2.54
N ILE A 56 -4.99 -9.38 -1.82
CA ILE A 56 -5.78 -8.29 -2.40
C ILE A 56 -4.91 -7.38 -3.27
N ASN A 57 -3.61 -7.23 -2.97
CA ASN A 57 -2.70 -6.40 -3.76
C ASN A 57 -2.55 -6.93 -5.20
N THR A 58 -2.37 -8.25 -5.33
CA THR A 58 -2.32 -8.92 -6.63
C THR A 58 -3.66 -8.84 -7.38
N ILE A 59 -4.77 -9.03 -6.66
CA ILE A 59 -6.13 -8.98 -7.23
C ILE A 59 -6.56 -7.56 -7.62
N ASP A 60 -6.03 -6.52 -7.00
CA ASP A 60 -6.28 -5.14 -7.39
C ASP A 60 -5.43 -4.76 -8.62
N THR A 61 -4.15 -5.11 -8.58
CA THR A 61 -3.15 -4.65 -9.55
C THR A 61 -3.24 -5.37 -10.91
N ILE A 62 -3.32 -6.71 -10.93
CA ILE A 62 -3.34 -7.47 -12.20
C ILE A 62 -4.55 -7.07 -13.07
N PRO A 63 -5.78 -7.04 -12.53
CA PRO A 63 -6.94 -6.72 -13.35
C PRO A 63 -6.98 -5.25 -13.77
N HIS A 64 -6.31 -4.36 -13.04
CA HIS A 64 -6.14 -2.98 -13.49
C HIS A 64 -5.20 -2.93 -14.71
N ILE A 65 -4.05 -3.60 -14.64
CA ILE A 65 -3.07 -3.67 -15.73
C ILE A 65 -3.66 -4.27 -17.02
N THR A 66 -4.46 -5.34 -16.90
CA THR A 66 -5.06 -5.99 -18.09
C THR A 66 -6.10 -5.13 -18.80
N ARG A 67 -6.58 -4.05 -18.19
CA ARG A 67 -7.63 -3.17 -18.73
C ARG A 67 -7.12 -1.77 -19.07
N VAL A 68 -5.81 -1.55 -19.10
CA VAL A 68 -5.22 -0.24 -19.44
C VAL A 68 -5.47 0.15 -20.90
N GLN A 69 -5.55 -0.83 -21.80
CA GLN A 69 -5.69 -0.54 -23.23
C GLN A 69 -7.08 -0.01 -23.58
N ILE A 70 -7.10 1.08 -24.34
CA ILE A 70 -8.28 1.63 -25.01
C ILE A 70 -8.09 1.51 -26.53
N PRO A 71 -9.18 1.54 -27.32
CA PRO A 71 -9.07 1.61 -28.77
C PRO A 71 -8.24 2.82 -29.22
N GLU A 72 -7.43 2.64 -30.27
CA GLU A 72 -6.72 3.75 -30.92
C GLU A 72 -7.71 4.69 -31.64
N ARG A 73 -7.27 5.93 -31.90
CA ARG A 73 -8.12 7.01 -32.42
C ARG A 73 -8.73 6.71 -33.78
#